data_AF-B4D9B4-F1
#
_entry.id   AF-B4D9B4-F1
#
_cell.length_a   1.000
_cell.length_b   1.000
_cell.length_c   1.000
_cell.angle_alpha   90.00
_cell.angle_beta   90.00
_cell.angle_gamma   90.00
#
_symmetry.space_group_name_H-M   'P 1'
#
loop_
_entity.id
_entity.type
_entity.pdbx_description
1 polymer ?
#
loop_
_entity_poly.entity_id
_entity_poly.type
_entity_poly.pdbx_seq_one_letter_code
_entity_poly.pdbx_strand_id
1 'polypeptide(L)'
;MYSTSSMLHTIELILGLRPMTQFDAAAMPLWASFQAQPVLTPYTVKPAIADLQEMNSKTAWGAKASQRMNFAKEDAADDIQLNEIIWKSVRGARSPMPAPRHAAFVFTSKKKDKDDD
;
A
#
# COMPACT_ATOMS: atom_id res chain seq x y z
N MET A 1 -15.49 6.26 -4.31
CA MET A 1 -14.20 5.53 -4.42
C MET A 1 -13.78 5.57 -5.88
N TYR A 2 -12.52 5.88 -6.18
CA TYR A 2 -12.03 5.92 -7.56
C TYR A 2 -11.39 4.58 -7.95
N SER A 3 -11.50 4.24 -9.23
CA SER A 3 -10.86 3.09 -9.85
C SER A 3 -10.07 3.51 -11.09
N THR A 4 -9.44 2.55 -11.77
CA THR A 4 -8.84 2.78 -13.09
C THR A 4 -9.88 3.25 -14.12
N SER A 5 -11.10 2.73 -14.06
CA SER A 5 -12.21 3.19 -14.91
C SER A 5 -12.61 4.64 -14.64
N SER A 6 -12.50 5.13 -13.39
CA SER A 6 -12.71 6.55 -13.07
C SER A 6 -11.74 7.46 -13.82
N MET A 7 -10.48 7.04 -13.94
CA MET A 7 -9.44 7.78 -14.67
C MET A 7 -9.75 7.83 -16.17
N LEU A 8 -10.12 6.69 -16.76
CA LEU A 8 -10.54 6.64 -18.17
C LEU A 8 -11.76 7.53 -18.42
N HIS A 9 -12.80 7.42 -17.58
CA HIS A 9 -14.01 8.22 -17.74
C HIS A 9 -13.74 9.73 -17.62
N THR A 10 -12.78 10.13 -16.78
CA THR A 10 -12.38 11.54 -16.67
C THR A 10 -11.68 12.03 -17.94
N ILE A 11 -10.82 11.21 -18.54
CA ILE A 11 -10.16 11.54 -19.83
C ILE A 11 -11.20 11.69 -20.94
N GLU A 12 -12.17 10.78 -20.99
CA GLU A 12 -13.28 10.83 -21.95
C GLU A 12 -14.03 12.16 -21.84
N LEU A 13 -14.39 12.59 -20.63
CA LEU A 13 -15.07 13.86 -20.39
C LEU A 13 -14.21 15.09 -20.79
N ILE A 14 -12.91 15.08 -20.49
CA ILE A 14 -12.00 16.18 -20.87
C ILE A 14 -11.89 16.31 -22.39
N LEU A 15 -11.85 15.18 -23.10
CA LEU A 15 -11.71 15.14 -24.57
C LEU A 15 -13.05 15.19 -25.31
N GLY A 16 -14.19 15.15 -24.61
CA GLY A 16 -15.52 15.11 -25.21
C GLY A 16 -15.84 13.78 -25.91
N LEU A 17 -15.22 12.68 -25.48
CA LEU A 17 -15.44 11.35 -26.03
C LEU A 17 -16.66 10.68 -25.38
N ARG A 18 -17.25 9.73 -26.11
CA ARG A 18 -18.28 8.84 -25.53
C ARG A 18 -17.60 7.73 -24.72
N PRO A 19 -18.29 7.18 -23.70
CA PRO A 19 -17.81 6.01 -22.98
C PRO A 19 -17.56 4.85 -23.94
N MET A 20 -16.43 4.16 -23.78
CA MET A 20 -16.05 3.04 -24.64
C MET A 20 -16.74 1.73 -24.23
N THR A 21 -17.17 1.62 -22.97
CA THR A 21 -17.80 0.44 -22.38
C THR A 21 -18.98 0.83 -21.47
N GLN A 22 -19.49 -0.10 -20.66
CA GLN A 22 -20.44 0.23 -19.58
C GLN A 22 -19.71 0.53 -18.27
N PHE A 23 -18.47 0.05 -18.12
CA PHE A 23 -17.70 0.19 -16.88
C PHE A 23 -17.17 1.61 -16.70
N ASP A 24 -16.74 2.27 -17.77
CA ASP A 24 -16.38 3.70 -17.80
C ASP A 24 -17.62 4.58 -17.65
N ALA A 25 -18.72 4.28 -18.34
CA ALA A 25 -19.97 5.03 -18.28
C ALA A 25 -20.55 5.07 -16.85
N ALA A 26 -20.38 3.99 -16.08
CA ALA A 26 -20.81 3.90 -14.69
C ALA A 26 -19.73 4.36 -13.68
N ALA A 27 -18.50 4.64 -14.13
CA ALA A 27 -17.43 5.04 -13.24
C ALA A 27 -17.62 6.48 -12.78
N MET A 28 -17.38 6.73 -11.49
CA MET A 28 -17.36 8.09 -10.96
C MET A 28 -16.13 8.84 -11.52
N PRO A 29 -16.28 9.98 -12.24
CA PRO A 29 -15.15 10.76 -12.71
C PRO A 29 -14.44 11.46 -11.55
N LEU A 30 -13.18 11.84 -11.73
CA LEU A 30 -12.33 12.49 -10.73
C LEU A 30 -12.67 13.99 -10.55
N TRP A 31 -13.96 14.35 -10.58
CA TRP A 31 -14.39 15.75 -10.54
C TRP A 31 -13.86 16.52 -9.31
N ALA A 32 -13.62 15.84 -8.18
CA ALA A 32 -13.06 16.47 -6.99
C ALA A 32 -11.54 16.70 -7.04
N SER A 33 -10.84 16.13 -8.04
CA SER A 33 -9.40 16.27 -8.24
C SER A 33 -9.05 17.27 -9.35
N PHE A 34 -10.04 17.71 -10.14
CA PHE A 34 -9.88 18.70 -11.20
C PHE A 34 -10.69 19.95 -10.89
N GLN A 35 -10.22 21.10 -11.35
CA GLN A 35 -10.90 22.37 -11.23
C GLN A 35 -10.73 23.17 -12.52
N ALA A 36 -11.74 23.96 -12.87
CA ALA A 36 -11.75 24.71 -14.13
C ALA A 36 -10.66 25.79 -14.17
N GLN A 37 -10.45 26.50 -13.06
CA GLN A 37 -9.38 27.50 -12.93
C GLN A 37 -8.13 26.86 -12.33
N PRO A 38 -6.97 26.87 -13.00
CA PRO A 38 -5.75 26.32 -12.44
C PRO A 38 -5.24 27.17 -11.27
N VAL A 39 -4.78 26.49 -10.22
CA VAL A 39 -4.01 27.14 -9.14
C VAL A 39 -2.53 27.06 -9.52
N LEU A 40 -1.95 28.20 -9.90
CA LEU A 40 -0.57 28.32 -10.36
C LEU A 40 0.41 28.75 -9.26
N THR A 41 -0.01 28.68 -8.00
CA THR A 41 0.88 28.98 -6.87
C THR A 41 2.04 27.98 -6.84
N PRO A 42 3.31 28.45 -6.85
CA PRO A 42 4.47 27.57 -6.78
C PRO A 42 4.42 26.68 -5.54
N TYR A 43 4.84 25.42 -5.69
CA TYR A 43 4.96 24.52 -4.55
C TYR A 43 6.13 24.96 -3.65
N THR A 44 5.85 25.25 -2.38
CA THR A 44 6.89 25.42 -1.37
C THR A 44 7.36 24.04 -0.92
N VAL A 45 8.63 23.73 -1.18
CA VAL A 45 9.24 22.46 -0.78
C VAL A 45 9.11 22.30 0.73
N LYS A 46 8.44 21.22 1.14
CA LYS A 46 8.45 20.77 2.54
C LYS A 46 9.75 20.01 2.79
N PRO A 47 10.57 20.42 3.76
CA PRO A 47 11.77 19.68 4.11
C PRO A 47 11.39 18.29 4.63
N ALA A 48 12.30 17.32 4.47
CA ALA A 48 12.14 16.01 5.07
C ALA A 48 12.04 16.15 6.60
N ILE A 49 11.04 15.51 7.19
CA ILE A 49 10.80 15.52 8.65
C ILE A 49 11.58 14.39 9.34
N ALA A 50 12.03 13.40 8.56
CA ALA A 50 12.87 12.29 9.00
C ALA A 50 14.22 12.36 8.28
N ASP A 51 15.25 11.77 8.89
CA ASP A 51 16.55 11.64 8.27
C ASP A 51 16.47 10.61 7.12
N LEU A 52 16.71 11.08 5.91
CA LEU A 52 16.68 10.25 4.69
C LEU A 52 17.84 9.24 4.64
N GLN A 53 18.86 9.44 5.47
CA GLN A 53 20.02 8.56 5.58
C GLN A 53 19.96 7.69 6.84
N GLU A 54 18.85 7.73 7.59
CA GLU A 54 18.67 6.87 8.74
C GLU A 54 18.70 5.40 8.30
N MET A 55 19.68 4.67 8.82
CA MET A 55 19.82 3.24 8.60
C MET A 55 19.61 2.49 9.91
N ASN A 56 19.14 1.25 9.80
CA ASN A 56 19.10 0.34 10.93
C ASN A 56 20.50 0.21 11.56
N SER A 57 20.58 0.30 12.88
CA SER A 57 21.85 0.16 13.59
C SER A 57 22.48 -1.22 13.34
N LYS A 58 23.80 -1.33 13.48
CA LYS A 58 24.50 -2.63 13.38
C LYS A 58 24.05 -3.64 14.45
N THR A 59 23.42 -3.16 15.52
CA THR A 59 22.87 -3.94 16.63
C THR A 59 21.36 -4.15 16.52
N ALA A 60 20.73 -3.69 15.43
CA ALA A 60 19.31 -3.87 15.20
C ALA A 60 18.95 -5.35 15.13
N TRP A 61 17.69 -5.64 15.46
CA TRP A 61 17.19 -7.01 15.42
C TRP A 61 17.36 -7.59 14.01
N GLY A 62 17.93 -8.78 13.92
CA GLY A 62 18.12 -9.45 12.63
C GLY A 62 19.23 -8.88 11.75
N ALA A 63 20.01 -7.88 12.18
CA ALA A 63 21.04 -7.23 11.34
C ALA A 63 22.01 -8.24 10.69
N LYS A 64 22.54 -9.19 11.46
CA LYS A 64 23.47 -10.23 10.96
C LYS A 64 22.80 -11.20 9.97
N ALA A 65 21.52 -11.51 10.16
CA ALA A 65 20.78 -12.39 9.27
C ALA A 65 20.44 -11.66 7.96
N SER A 66 19.93 -10.44 8.07
CA SER A 66 19.61 -9.55 6.95
C SER A 66 20.84 -9.29 6.07
N GLN A 67 22.02 -9.02 6.65
CA GLN A 67 23.26 -8.82 5.89
C GLN A 67 23.70 -10.03 5.02
N ARG A 68 23.19 -11.23 5.30
CA ARG A 68 23.51 -12.45 4.56
C ARG A 68 22.45 -12.80 3.51
N MET A 69 21.33 -12.07 3.48
CA MET A 69 20.27 -12.27 2.50
C MET A 69 20.70 -11.74 1.14
N ASN A 70 20.15 -12.34 0.08
CA ASN A 70 20.37 -11.89 -1.29
C ASN A 70 19.34 -10.82 -1.66
N PHE A 71 19.80 -9.58 -1.77
CA PHE A 71 19.00 -8.45 -2.27
C PHE A 71 19.38 -8.01 -3.69
N ALA A 72 20.17 -8.82 -4.42
CA ALA A 72 20.58 -8.49 -5.78
C ALA A 72 19.46 -8.61 -6.82
N LYS A 73 18.39 -9.35 -6.48
CA LYS A 73 17.21 -9.56 -7.32
C LYS A 73 15.95 -9.50 -6.45
N GLU A 74 14.87 -8.99 -7.02
CA GLU A 74 13.53 -9.09 -6.46
C GLU A 74 13.20 -10.54 -6.05
N ASP A 75 12.54 -10.68 -4.89
CA ASP A 75 12.08 -11.95 -4.32
C ASP A 75 13.16 -13.04 -4.14
N ALA A 76 14.45 -12.66 -4.07
CA ALA A 76 15.55 -13.61 -3.85
C ALA A 76 15.82 -13.93 -2.37
N ALA A 77 15.33 -13.11 -1.44
CA ALA A 77 15.42 -13.36 0.00
C ALA A 77 14.27 -14.23 0.49
N ASP A 78 14.50 -15.04 1.53
CA ASP A 78 13.43 -15.79 2.21
C ASP A 78 12.42 -14.82 2.82
N ASP A 79 11.18 -14.91 2.36
CA ASP A 79 10.11 -13.97 2.67
C ASP A 79 9.67 -14.06 4.12
N ILE A 80 9.53 -15.27 4.67
CA ILE A 80 9.17 -15.50 6.08
C ILE A 80 10.23 -14.90 7.00
N GLN A 81 11.50 -15.18 6.73
CA GLN A 81 12.61 -14.69 7.54
C GLN A 81 12.73 -13.16 7.44
N LEU A 82 12.62 -12.60 6.23
CA LEU A 82 12.69 -11.15 6.02
C LEU A 82 11.52 -10.43 6.71
N ASN A 83 10.31 -10.96 6.59
CA ASN A 83 9.13 -10.42 7.25
C ASN A 83 9.27 -10.45 8.78
N GLU A 84 9.85 -11.51 9.35
CA GLU A 84 10.07 -11.58 10.79
C GLU A 84 11.07 -10.50 11.27
N ILE A 85 12.12 -10.24 10.48
CA ILE A 85 13.09 -9.17 10.73
C ILE A 85 12.42 -7.81 10.74
N ILE A 86 11.62 -7.51 9.71
CA ILE A 86 10.89 -6.24 9.61
C ILE A 86 9.88 -6.11 10.75
N TRP A 87 9.14 -7.18 11.07
CA TRP A 87 8.14 -7.13 12.14
C TRP A 87 8.77 -6.82 13.49
N LYS A 88 9.84 -7.54 13.86
CA LYS A 88 10.50 -7.38 15.16
C LYS A 88 11.33 -6.11 15.26
N SER A 89 11.79 -5.53 14.14
CA SER A 89 12.42 -4.20 14.16
C SER A 89 11.42 -3.10 14.50
N VAL A 90 10.19 -3.18 13.97
CA VAL A 90 9.14 -2.18 14.18
C VAL A 90 8.37 -2.40 15.49
N ARG A 91 7.99 -3.65 15.79
CA ARG A 91 7.11 -4.01 16.91
C ARG A 91 7.87 -4.44 18.17
N GLY A 92 9.20 -4.52 18.07
CA GLY A 92 10.10 -4.94 19.13
C GLY A 92 10.46 -6.43 19.06
N ALA A 93 11.66 -6.75 19.53
CA ALA A 93 12.28 -8.08 19.43
C ALA A 93 11.46 -9.24 20.02
N ARG A 94 10.60 -8.94 21.00
CA ARG A 94 9.74 -9.91 21.70
C ARG A 94 8.34 -10.03 21.08
N SER A 95 8.04 -9.23 20.05
CA SER A 95 6.73 -9.30 19.38
C SER A 95 6.65 -10.57 18.53
N PRO A 96 5.63 -11.43 18.74
CA PRO A 96 5.39 -12.55 17.85
C PRO A 96 4.88 -12.02 16.49
N MET A 97 5.52 -12.43 15.39
CA MET A 97 5.01 -12.13 14.06
C MET A 97 3.76 -12.98 13.80
N PRO A 98 2.63 -12.39 13.34
CA PRO A 98 1.46 -13.16 12.92
C PRO A 98 1.82 -14.19 11.84
N ALA A 99 1.21 -15.37 11.91
CA ALA A 99 1.45 -16.40 10.90
C ALA A 99 0.96 -15.95 9.51
N PRO A 100 1.71 -16.26 8.43
CA PRO A 100 1.25 -16.03 7.07
C PRO A 100 -0.10 -16.70 6.83
N ARG A 101 -1.06 -15.97 6.26
CA ARG A 101 -2.39 -16.51 5.90
C ARG A 101 -2.44 -16.71 4.39
N HIS A 102 -2.22 -17.94 3.95
CA HIS A 102 -2.40 -18.34 2.55
C HIS A 102 -3.76 -19.06 2.42
N ALA A 103 -4.80 -18.35 1.99
CA ALA A 103 -6.10 -18.94 1.75
C ALA A 103 -6.29 -19.17 0.24
N ALA A 104 -6.30 -20.44 -0.19
CA ALA A 104 -6.76 -20.80 -1.54
C ALA A 104 -8.29 -20.63 -1.68
N PHE A 105 -9.01 -20.74 -0.56
CA PHE A 105 -10.45 -20.51 -0.46
C PHE A 105 -10.73 -19.72 0.83
N VAL A 106 -11.37 -18.57 0.70
CA VAL A 106 -11.77 -17.74 1.85
C VAL A 106 -13.14 -18.19 2.33
N PHE A 107 -13.17 -19.04 3.35
CA PHE A 107 -14.40 -19.33 4.08
C PHE A 107 -14.56 -18.31 5.20
N THR A 108 -15.52 -17.40 5.05
CA THR A 108 -15.88 -16.46 6.12
C THR A 108 -16.61 -17.24 7.22
N SER A 109 -15.98 -17.38 8.39
CA SER A 109 -16.72 -17.84 9.56
C SER A 109 -17.66 -16.71 9.98
N LYS A 110 -18.98 -16.95 9.96
CA LYS A 110 -19.93 -16.08 10.66
C LYS A 110 -19.52 -16.08 12.13
N LYS A 111 -19.11 -14.91 12.62
CA LYS A 111 -18.97 -14.66 14.05
C LYS A 111 -20.33 -15.00 14.67
N LYS A 112 -20.36 -15.96 15.59
CA LYS A 112 -21.55 -16.24 16.39
C LYS A 112 -21.72 -15.02 17.29
N ASP A 113 -22.65 -14.14 16.95
CA ASP A 113 -23.11 -13.13 17.90
C ASP A 113 -23.63 -13.92 19.11
N LYS A 114 -22.97 -13.71 20.25
CA LYS A 114 -23.52 -14.12 21.53
C LYS A 114 -24.63 -13.12 21.81
N ASP A 115 -25.86 -13.54 21.53
CA ASP A 115 -27.02 -12.94 22.16
C ASP A 115 -26.91 -13.31 23.65
N ASP A 116 -26.47 -12.36 24.48
CA ASP A 116 -26.63 -12.41 25.92
C ASP A 116 -28.07 -11.95 26.22
N ASP A 117 -28.91 -12.89 26.70
CA ASP A 117 -30.18 -12.61 27.40
C ASP A 117 -29.94 -11.90 28.75
#